data_AF-A0A1F7HFU9-F1
#
_entry.id   AF-A0A1F7HFU9-F1
#
_cell.length_a   1.000
_cell.length_b   1.000
_cell.length_c   1.000
_cell.angle_alpha   90.00
_cell.angle_beta   90.00
_cell.angle_gamma   90.00
#
_symmetry.space_group_name_H-M   'P 1'
#
loop_
_entity.id
_entity.type
_entity.pdbx_description
1 polymer ?
#
loop_
_entity_poly.entity_id
_entity_poly.type
_entity_poly.pdbx_seq_one_letter_code
_entity_poly.pdbx_strand_id
1 'polypeptide(L)'
;MYASVNLLGLLVRGLFTNPELDKLEKETEHDFLKKEIAKSKKADKAINIIALVLIIAFSYALFHFWNIGVLAVALIIMAGRLPDLLWEIKHGRKVDPDLMKKNALYYITSFLPWVGLPLLYFSLY
;
A
#
# COMPACT_ATOMS: atom_id res chain seq x y z
N MET A 1 -7.28 -2.67 -12.10
CA MET A 1 -7.10 -3.33 -10.79
C MET A 1 -5.64 -3.56 -10.39
N TYR A 2 -4.75 -4.05 -11.26
CA TYR A 2 -3.34 -4.21 -10.87
C TYR A 2 -2.63 -2.85 -10.65
N ALA A 3 -2.92 -1.85 -11.47
CA ALA A 3 -2.40 -0.50 -11.31
C ALA A 3 -2.75 0.10 -9.93
N SER A 4 -4.00 -0.04 -9.48
CA SER A 4 -4.45 0.43 -8.17
C SER A 4 -3.68 -0.23 -7.01
N VAL A 5 -3.46 -1.54 -7.08
CA VAL A 5 -2.74 -2.27 -6.03
C VAL A 5 -1.25 -1.89 -6.01
N ASN A 6 -0.64 -1.70 -7.18
CA ASN A 6 0.75 -1.27 -7.29
C ASN A 6 0.98 0.15 -6.76
N LEU A 7 0.07 1.08 -7.09
CA LEU A 7 0.11 2.45 -6.58
C LEU A 7 -0.05 2.50 -5.07
N LEU A 8 -0.96 1.70 -4.52
CA LEU A 8 -1.11 1.54 -3.08
C LEU A 8 0.16 0.96 -2.45
N GLY A 9 0.75 -0.07 -3.06
CA GLY A 9 2.02 -0.65 -2.60
C GLY A 9 3.15 0.38 -2.54
N LEU A 10 3.22 1.27 -3.54
CA LEU A 10 4.20 2.36 -3.58
C LEU A 10 3.96 3.40 -2.48
N LEU A 11 2.70 3.78 -2.23
CA LEU A 11 2.34 4.68 -1.14
C LEU A 11 2.60 4.07 0.25
N VAL A 12 2.19 2.83 0.47
CA VAL A 12 2.31 2.17 1.78
C VAL A 12 3.79 1.90 2.11
N ARG A 13 4.61 1.53 1.14
CA ARG A 13 6.06 1.34 1.34
C ARG A 13 6.79 2.63 1.66
N GLY A 14 6.41 3.75 1.06
CA GLY A 14 7.02 5.02 1.42
C GLY A 14 6.51 5.57 2.76
N LEU A 15 5.26 5.29 3.17
CA LEU A 15 4.69 5.78 4.44
C LEU A 15 5.20 4.99 5.64
N PHE A 16 5.39 3.69 5.49
CA PHE A 16 5.87 2.82 6.55
C PHE A 16 7.35 2.53 6.32
N THR A 17 8.20 3.31 7.00
CA THR A 17 9.66 3.17 6.96
C THR A 17 10.07 1.76 7.38
N ASN A 18 11.09 1.24 6.70
CA ASN A 18 11.61 -0.09 6.95
C ASN A 18 12.09 -0.18 8.42
N PRO A 19 11.54 -1.07 9.27
CA PRO A 19 11.88 -1.11 10.70
C PRO A 19 13.36 -1.40 10.97
N GLU A 20 14.09 -1.94 10.00
CA GLU A 20 15.54 -2.11 10.06
C GLU A 20 16.30 -0.79 9.95
N LEU A 21 15.82 0.17 9.14
CA LEU A 21 16.42 1.50 9.01
C LEU A 21 16.30 2.30 10.32
N ASP A 22 15.16 2.20 11.00
CA ASP A 22 14.96 2.86 12.30
C ASP A 22 15.77 2.22 13.43
N LYS A 23 16.07 0.92 13.34
CA LYS A 23 17.01 0.25 14.26
C LYS A 23 18.45 0.70 14.00
N LEU A 24 18.86 0.73 12.74
CA LEU A 24 20.19 1.19 12.32
C LEU A 24 20.45 2.65 12.72
N GLU A 25 19.45 3.53 12.64
CA GLU A 25 19.59 4.93 13.08
C GLU A 25 19.84 5.06 14.59
N LYS A 26 19.24 4.17 15.40
CA LYS A 26 19.38 4.18 16.86
C LYS A 26 20.68 3.55 17.34
N GLU A 27 21.18 2.54 16.65
CA GLU A 27 22.39 1.80 17.04
C GLU A 27 23.68 2.44 16.53
N THR A 28 23.60 3.36 15.58
CA THR A 28 24.79 3.89 14.90
C THR A 28 25.25 5.24 15.46
N GLU A 29 26.51 5.32 15.92
CA GLU A 29 27.15 6.59 16.32
C GLU A 29 27.84 7.32 15.15
N HIS A 30 28.07 6.66 14.01
CA HIS A 30 28.76 7.23 12.85
C HIS A 30 27.91 8.25 12.07
N ASP A 31 28.41 9.49 11.99
CA ASP A 31 27.77 10.62 11.28
C ASP A 31 27.49 10.37 9.79
N PHE A 32 28.33 9.55 9.14
CA PHE A 32 28.13 9.21 7.72
C PHE A 32 26.83 8.42 7.50
N LEU A 33 26.58 7.41 8.33
CA LEU A 33 25.39 6.57 8.25
C LEU A 33 24.12 7.37 8.60
N LYS A 34 24.19 8.28 9.59
CA LYS A 34 23.08 9.19 9.91
C LYS A 34 22.70 10.09 8.73
N LYS A 35 23.69 10.62 8.00
CA LYS A 35 23.44 11.44 6.80
C LYS A 35 22.79 10.65 5.66
N GLU A 36 23.21 9.41 5.44
CA GLU A 36 22.61 8.57 4.39
C GLU A 36 21.19 8.12 4.75
N ILE A 37 20.94 7.78 6.02
CA ILE A 37 19.58 7.46 6.53
C ILE A 37 18.66 8.67 6.38
N ALA A 38 19.11 9.88 6.75
CA ALA A 38 18.32 11.10 6.59
C ALA A 38 18.01 11.42 5.12
N LYS A 39 18.95 11.12 4.22
CA LYS A 39 18.75 11.27 2.77
C LYS A 39 17.74 10.24 2.23
N SER A 40 17.81 8.99 2.68
CA SER A 40 16.80 7.96 2.37
C SER A 40 15.40 8.38 2.83
N LYS A 41 15.24 8.85 4.07
CA LYS A 41 13.95 9.33 4.60
C LYS A 41 13.37 10.49 3.77
N LYS A 42 14.21 11.40 3.27
CA LYS A 42 13.77 12.47 2.35
C LYS A 42 13.30 11.91 1.00
N ALA A 43 14.02 10.93 0.45
CA ALA A 43 13.62 10.27 -0.79
C ALA A 43 12.30 9.52 -0.62
N ASP A 44 12.11 8.79 0.48
CA ASP A 44 10.85 8.09 0.79
C ASP A 44 9.67 9.06 0.89
N LYS A 45 9.87 10.23 1.53
CA LYS A 45 8.86 11.28 1.58
C LYS A 45 8.50 11.83 0.19
N ALA A 46 9.49 12.01 -0.68
CA ALA A 46 9.24 12.46 -2.06
C ALA A 46 8.47 11.40 -2.86
N ILE A 47 8.86 10.13 -2.72
CA ILE A 47 8.18 8.99 -3.34
C ILE A 47 6.72 8.91 -2.88
N ASN A 48 6.43 9.14 -1.59
CA ASN A 48 5.06 9.20 -1.08
C ASN A 48 4.21 10.28 -1.71
N ILE A 49 4.77 11.49 -1.86
CA ILE A 49 4.05 12.60 -2.48
C ILE A 49 3.69 12.24 -3.92
N ILE A 50 4.65 11.68 -4.66
CA ILE A 50 4.43 11.20 -6.04
C ILE A 50 3.36 10.10 -6.05
N ALA A 51 3.45 9.12 -5.14
CA ALA A 51 2.47 8.04 -5.01
C ALA A 51 1.05 8.57 -4.77
N LEU A 52 0.91 9.53 -3.87
CA LEU A 52 -0.35 10.16 -3.54
C LEU A 52 -0.94 10.89 -4.74
N VAL A 53 -0.12 11.68 -5.44
CA VAL A 53 -0.53 12.38 -6.68
C VAL A 53 -1.00 11.38 -7.73
N LEU A 54 -0.27 10.28 -7.92
CA LEU A 54 -0.65 9.21 -8.85
C LEU A 54 -1.95 8.51 -8.45
N ILE A 55 -2.19 8.28 -7.16
CA ILE A 55 -3.45 7.70 -6.66
C ILE A 55 -4.63 8.65 -6.92
N ILE A 56 -4.46 9.95 -6.68
CA ILE A 56 -5.48 10.96 -6.97
C ILE A 56 -5.77 11.01 -8.47
N ALA A 57 -4.72 11.10 -9.29
CA ALA A 57 -4.86 11.13 -10.75
C ALA A 57 -5.52 9.87 -11.30
N PHE A 58 -5.13 8.69 -10.79
CA PHE A 58 -5.74 7.41 -11.15
C PHE A 58 -7.20 7.33 -10.73
N SER A 59 -7.54 7.79 -9.52
CA SER A 59 -8.91 7.82 -9.02
C SER A 59 -9.79 8.77 -9.84
N TYR A 60 -9.25 9.93 -10.21
CA TYR A 60 -9.91 10.89 -11.08
C TYR A 60 -10.16 10.30 -12.48
N ALA A 61 -9.16 9.63 -13.06
CA ALA A 61 -9.31 8.97 -14.35
C ALA A 61 -10.38 7.86 -14.31
N LEU A 62 -10.39 7.03 -13.26
CA LEU A 62 -11.43 6.02 -13.08
C LEU A 62 -12.83 6.63 -12.98
N PHE A 63 -12.97 7.71 -12.22
CA PHE A 63 -14.25 8.40 -12.08
C PHE A 63 -14.71 9.04 -13.40
N HIS A 64 -13.78 9.63 -14.16
CA HIS A 64 -14.10 10.35 -15.40
C HIS A 64 -14.39 9.42 -16.59
N PHE A 65 -13.61 8.34 -16.75
CA PHE A 65 -13.76 7.41 -17.87
C PHE A 65 -14.77 6.29 -17.62
N TRP A 66 -15.06 5.98 -16.35
CA TRP A 66 -16.06 4.99 -15.97
C TRP A 66 -17.15 5.65 -15.12
N ASN A 67 -17.40 5.12 -13.93
CA ASN A 67 -18.43 5.57 -13.02
C ASN A 67 -17.96 5.40 -11.57
N ILE A 68 -18.73 5.98 -10.65
CA ILE A 68 -18.41 5.96 -9.22
C ILE A 68 -18.33 4.54 -8.63
N GLY A 69 -19.06 3.58 -9.20
CA GLY A 69 -19.01 2.17 -8.78
C GLY A 69 -17.65 1.53 -9.06
N VAL A 70 -17.05 1.79 -10.24
CA VAL A 70 -15.72 1.28 -10.58
C VAL A 70 -14.65 1.89 -9.67
N LEU A 71 -14.79 3.17 -9.33
CA LEU A 71 -13.93 3.81 -8.34
C LEU A 71 -14.06 3.13 -6.96
N ALA A 72 -15.29 2.90 -6.50
CA ALA A 72 -15.55 2.24 -5.22
C ALA A 72 -14.93 0.83 -5.16
N VAL A 73 -15.05 0.06 -6.25
CA VAL A 73 -14.41 -1.26 -6.36
C VAL A 73 -12.89 -1.15 -6.28
N ALA A 74 -12.29 -0.18 -6.99
CA ALA A 74 -10.84 0.02 -6.93
C ALA A 74 -10.37 0.34 -5.51
N LEU A 75 -11.10 1.18 -4.78
CA LEU A 75 -10.81 1.51 -3.38
C LEU A 75 -11.00 0.31 -2.44
N ILE A 76 -12.04 -0.50 -2.64
CA ILE A 76 -12.27 -1.74 -1.89
C ILE A 76 -11.11 -2.72 -2.05
N ILE A 77 -10.64 -2.90 -3.29
CA ILE A 77 -9.53 -3.81 -3.58
C ILE A 77 -8.21 -3.25 -3.04
N MET A 78 -7.99 -1.95 -3.12
CA MET A 78 -6.86 -1.30 -2.47
C MET A 78 -6.90 -1.58 -0.95
N ALA A 79 -8.03 -1.32 -0.29
CA ALA A 79 -8.18 -1.55 1.14
C ALA A 79 -7.94 -3.02 1.53
N GLY A 80 -8.42 -3.97 0.73
CA GLY A 80 -8.19 -5.40 0.94
C GLY A 80 -6.71 -5.81 0.88
N ARG A 81 -5.85 -5.03 0.22
CA ARG A 81 -4.40 -5.30 0.09
C ARG A 81 -3.54 -4.58 1.14
N LEU A 82 -4.11 -3.66 1.91
CA LEU A 82 -3.35 -2.95 2.96
C LEU A 82 -2.68 -3.89 3.97
N PRO A 83 -3.33 -4.94 4.50
CA PRO A 83 -2.72 -5.77 5.53
C PRO A 83 -1.59 -6.64 5.00
N ASP A 84 -1.74 -7.13 3.77
CA ASP A 84 -0.69 -7.84 3.03
C ASP A 84 0.56 -6.96 2.94
N LEU A 85 0.40 -5.73 2.46
CA LEU A 85 1.49 -4.76 2.29
C LEU A 85 2.16 -4.41 3.62
N LEU A 86 1.38 -4.19 4.68
CA LEU A 86 1.93 -3.93 6.02
C LEU A 86 2.72 -5.12 6.56
N TRP A 87 2.26 -6.34 6.29
CA TRP A 87 2.98 -7.55 6.68
C TRP A 87 4.30 -7.69 5.91
N GLU A 88 4.29 -7.43 4.59
CA GLU A 88 5.50 -7.45 3.75
C GLU A 88 6.55 -6.46 4.25
N ILE A 89 6.14 -5.23 4.58
CA ILE A 89 7.04 -4.19 5.09
C ILE A 89 7.62 -4.59 6.45
N LYS A 90 6.79 -5.18 7.32
CA LYS A 90 7.23 -5.57 8.66
C LYS A 90 8.25 -6.72 8.65
N HIS A 91 8.14 -7.65 7.71
CA HIS A 91 8.98 -8.87 7.68
C HIS A 91 10.00 -8.89 6.54
N GLY A 92 10.01 -7.91 5.64
CA GLY A 92 10.95 -7.82 4.52
C GLY A 92 10.83 -8.93 3.48
N ARG A 93 9.75 -9.73 3.51
CA ARG A 93 9.51 -10.87 2.62
C ARG A 93 8.08 -10.86 2.08
N LYS A 94 7.86 -11.53 0.94
CA LYS A 94 6.53 -11.68 0.35
C LYS A 94 5.58 -12.40 1.31
N VAL A 95 4.29 -12.03 1.26
CA VAL A 95 3.24 -12.62 2.10
C VAL A 95 3.28 -14.15 2.04
N ASP A 96 3.37 -14.74 3.24
CA ASP A 96 3.23 -16.17 3.45
C ASP A 96 1.98 -16.41 4.32
N PRO A 97 0.91 -17.04 3.78
CA PRO A 97 -0.33 -17.29 4.49
C PRO A 97 -0.17 -18.11 5.77
N ASP A 98 0.86 -18.95 5.85
CA ASP A 98 1.10 -19.82 7.00
C ASP A 98 1.75 -19.05 8.16
N LEU A 99 2.45 -17.97 7.85
CA LEU A 99 3.17 -17.13 8.81
C LEU A 99 2.36 -15.89 9.22
N MET A 100 1.25 -15.58 8.53
CA MET A 100 0.35 -14.49 8.89
C MET A 100 -0.56 -14.88 10.05
N LYS A 101 -0.66 -14.00 11.04
CA LYS A 101 -1.63 -14.12 12.13
C LYS A 101 -3.04 -13.95 11.57
N LYS A 102 -3.83 -15.03 11.59
CA LYS A 102 -5.23 -15.08 11.13
C LYS A 102 -6.16 -14.43 12.16
N ASN A 103 -6.18 -13.09 12.21
CA ASN A 103 -7.11 -12.31 13.03
C ASN A 103 -8.34 -11.88 12.21
N ALA A 104 -9.33 -11.26 12.85
CA ALA A 104 -10.55 -10.79 12.16
C ALA A 104 -10.22 -9.85 10.98
N LEU A 105 -9.19 -9.02 11.12
CA LEU A 105 -8.77 -8.09 10.08
C LEU A 105 -8.29 -8.83 8.81
N TYR A 106 -7.51 -9.91 8.95
CA TYR A 106 -7.11 -10.77 7.85
C TYR A 106 -8.32 -11.30 7.07
N TYR A 107 -9.31 -11.86 7.77
CA TYR A 107 -10.51 -12.40 7.11
C TYR A 107 -11.33 -11.32 6.40
N ILE A 108 -11.51 -10.16 7.03
CA ILE A 108 -12.22 -9.02 6.44
C ILE A 108 -11.55 -8.58 5.14
N THR A 109 -10.22 -8.43 5.16
CA THR A 109 -9.46 -7.96 3.98
C THR A 109 -9.29 -9.00 2.90
N SER A 110 -9.23 -10.28 3.25
CA SER A 110 -9.29 -11.36 2.26
C SER A 110 -10.68 -11.46 1.60
N PHE A 111 -11.74 -11.05 2.30
CA PHE A 111 -13.11 -11.07 1.77
C PHE A 111 -13.47 -9.84 0.92
N LEU A 112 -12.87 -8.67 1.20
CA LEU A 112 -13.10 -7.42 0.48
C LEU A 112 -12.98 -7.54 -1.06
N PRO A 113 -11.96 -8.20 -1.64
CA PRO A 113 -11.88 -8.43 -3.08
C PRO A 113 -13.07 -9.23 -3.65
N TRP A 114 -13.61 -10.19 -2.87
CA TRP A 114 -14.77 -10.98 -3.28
C TRP A 114 -16.04 -10.14 -3.34
N VAL A 115 -16.18 -9.14 -2.47
CA VAL A 115 -17.27 -8.15 -2.53
C VAL A 115 -17.09 -7.18 -3.70
N GLY A 116 -15.83 -6.87 -4.05
CA GLY A 116 -15.51 -6.02 -5.19
C GLY A 116 -15.99 -6.58 -6.53
N LEU A 117 -16.03 -7.90 -6.72
CA LEU A 117 -16.47 -8.54 -7.96
C LEU A 117 -17.95 -8.33 -8.31
N PRO A 118 -18.93 -8.65 -7.44
CA PRO A 118 -20.34 -8.37 -7.72
C PRO A 118 -20.60 -6.88 -7.84
N LEU A 119 -19.93 -6.05 -7.03
CA LEU A 119 -20.08 -4.60 -7.15
C LEU A 119 -19.56 -4.08 -8.50
N LEU A 120 -18.47 -4.64 -9.02
CA LEU A 120 -17.98 -4.33 -10.36
C LEU A 120 -18.98 -4.75 -11.43
N TYR A 121 -19.59 -5.93 -11.28
CA TYR A 121 -20.60 -6.42 -12.21
C TYR A 121 -21.80 -5.46 -12.29
N PHE A 122 -22.40 -5.11 -11.15
CA PHE A 122 -23.49 -4.12 -11.08
C PHE A 122 -23.11 -2.71 -11.49
N SER A 123 -21.81 -2.39 -11.45
CA SER A 123 -21.31 -1.08 -11.85
C SER A 123 -21.09 -0.98 -13.37
N LEU A 124 -20.93 -2.10 -14.06
CA LEU A 124 -20.70 -2.15 -15.50
C LEU A 124 -21.95 -2.53 -16.31
N TYR A 125 -22.95 -3.15 -15.68
CA TYR A 125 -24.22 -3.60 -16.28
C TYR A 125 -25.41 -3.00 -15.53
#